data_AF-S7MIU7-F1
#
_entry.id   AF-S7MIU7-F1
#
_cell.length_a   1.000
_cell.length_b   1.000
_cell.length_c   1.000
_cell.angle_alpha   90.00
_cell.angle_beta   90.00
_cell.angle_gamma   90.00
#
_symmetry.space_group_name_H-M   'P 1'
#
loop_
_entity.id
_entity.type
_entity.pdbx_description
1 polymer ?
#
loop_
_entity_poly.entity_id
_entity_poly.type
_entity_poly.pdbx_seq_one_letter_code
_entity_poly.pdbx_strand_id
1 'polypeptide(L)'
;MARDGSLLESEHCKHLAKPSGHRECRGGRCPKWKAGAWSQCSVSCGHGVQRRNVGCQLGPRKVARETECNPYTRPESERTCRAPLCPLYAWRTEEWQECTRTCGEGTRYRRVLCVDEDKGGEVHGGHCDPSKRPADRESCSLQPCEYIWITGEWSECSVTCGKGYKQRLVSCSEIYTGKENYEYGHQTAANCPGTQPPSVHPCYLRECPVSATWRVGNWGSCSVSCGLGVRHRSVQCLTNEDQPSHLCPAELKPEERKTCHNIYNCELPQSCREVQHLSGATEDGEYFLTVQGKLLKIFCAGMQSDHPKEYLTLVRGDAENFSEVYGHRLHNPTECPYNGSRRDDCQCRKDYTAAGFSSFQKIRIDLASMQIITTDLQFARTSEGHPVPFATAGDCYSAAKCPQGRFSINLYGTGLSLTESARWISQGNYAVSNIKKSPDWVFAEAPLSQEQPSEWA
;
A
#
# COMPACT_ATOMS: atom_id res chain seq x y z
N MET A 1 6.85 -126.46 -77.64
CA MET A 1 6.67 -127.87 -77.20
C MET A 1 6.24 -128.69 -78.41
N ALA A 2 6.85 -129.86 -78.65
CA ALA A 2 6.49 -130.76 -79.76
C ALA A 2 5.22 -131.56 -79.43
N ARG A 3 4.66 -132.25 -80.43
CA ARG A 3 3.44 -133.09 -80.27
C ARG A 3 3.62 -134.25 -79.27
N ASP A 4 4.85 -134.61 -78.92
CA ASP A 4 5.20 -135.61 -77.90
C ASP A 4 5.42 -135.01 -76.49
N GLY A 5 5.20 -133.70 -76.31
CA GLY A 5 5.36 -133.04 -75.02
C GLY A 5 6.81 -132.68 -74.66
N SER A 6 7.79 -132.92 -75.52
CA SER A 6 9.16 -132.46 -75.29
C SER A 6 9.31 -130.94 -75.46
N LEU A 7 10.12 -130.34 -74.58
CA LEU A 7 10.48 -128.92 -74.57
C LEU A 7 11.40 -128.62 -75.77
N LEU A 8 10.78 -128.22 -76.89
CA LEU A 8 11.48 -127.73 -78.07
C LEU A 8 12.28 -126.46 -77.78
N GLU A 9 13.55 -126.47 -78.17
CA GLU A 9 14.45 -125.31 -78.19
C GLU A 9 13.85 -124.13 -78.94
N SER A 10 14.04 -122.92 -78.39
CA SER A 10 13.37 -121.68 -78.84
C SER A 10 13.70 -121.27 -80.29
N GLU A 11 14.75 -121.84 -80.87
CA GLU A 11 15.15 -121.70 -82.28
C GLU A 11 14.06 -122.20 -83.25
N HIS A 12 13.21 -123.14 -82.83
CA HIS A 12 12.13 -123.70 -83.65
C HIS A 12 10.83 -122.88 -83.64
N CYS A 13 10.73 -121.80 -82.85
CA CYS A 13 9.51 -120.97 -82.73
C CYS A 13 9.69 -119.51 -83.18
N LYS A 14 10.79 -119.20 -83.90
CA LYS A 14 11.13 -117.82 -84.33
C LYS A 14 10.11 -117.18 -85.29
N HIS A 15 9.27 -117.98 -85.94
CA HIS A 15 8.22 -117.52 -86.84
C HIS A 15 6.92 -117.13 -86.13
N LEU A 16 6.87 -117.17 -84.79
CA LEU A 16 5.69 -116.79 -83.99
C LEU A 16 6.02 -115.68 -82.98
N ALA A 17 5.23 -114.60 -83.00
CA ALA A 17 5.40 -113.46 -82.09
C ALA A 17 4.98 -113.78 -80.65
N LYS A 18 5.78 -113.34 -79.66
CA LYS A 18 5.61 -113.63 -78.23
C LYS A 18 4.55 -112.73 -77.56
N PRO A 19 3.59 -113.25 -76.77
CA PRO A 19 2.56 -112.43 -76.10
C PRO A 19 3.10 -111.60 -74.91
N SER A 20 2.54 -110.41 -74.68
CA SER A 20 2.89 -109.51 -73.57
C SER A 20 2.31 -109.96 -72.22
N GLY A 21 3.17 -110.04 -71.19
CA GLY A 21 2.87 -110.60 -69.86
C GLY A 21 2.58 -109.61 -68.72
N HIS A 22 2.16 -108.37 -69.00
CA HIS A 22 2.01 -107.34 -67.93
C HIS A 22 0.77 -106.46 -68.11
N ARG A 23 0.09 -106.12 -66.99
CA ARG A 23 -1.01 -105.15 -66.86
C ARG A 23 -0.81 -104.32 -65.58
N GLU A 24 -1.02 -103.01 -65.64
CA GLU A 24 -0.85 -102.10 -64.49
C GLU A 24 -2.08 -102.03 -63.56
N CYS A 25 -1.81 -101.83 -62.26
CA CYS A 25 -2.81 -101.75 -61.18
C CYS A 25 -3.05 -100.29 -60.73
N ARG A 26 -4.32 -99.88 -60.49
CA ARG A 26 -4.68 -98.57 -59.91
C ARG A 26 -4.71 -98.62 -58.37
N GLY A 27 -3.59 -98.31 -57.70
CA GLY A 27 -3.51 -98.11 -56.24
C GLY A 27 -3.80 -96.65 -55.82
N GLY A 28 -4.55 -96.44 -54.73
CA GLY A 28 -4.92 -95.11 -54.22
C GLY A 28 -3.74 -94.25 -53.72
N ARG A 29 -3.97 -92.94 -53.50
CA ARG A 29 -2.91 -91.97 -53.13
C ARG A 29 -2.41 -92.18 -51.68
N CYS A 30 -1.09 -92.30 -51.50
CA CYS A 30 -0.43 -92.43 -50.19
C CYS A 30 -0.15 -91.07 -49.51
N PRO A 31 -0.12 -91.01 -48.16
CA PRO A 31 0.24 -89.80 -47.42
C PRO A 31 1.71 -89.43 -47.63
N LYS A 32 2.02 -88.13 -47.66
CA LYS A 32 3.37 -87.59 -47.90
C LYS A 32 3.68 -86.46 -46.93
N TRP A 33 4.96 -86.32 -46.57
CA TRP A 33 5.44 -85.19 -45.79
C TRP A 33 5.29 -83.88 -46.54
N LYS A 34 4.80 -82.85 -45.85
CA LYS A 34 4.74 -81.49 -46.36
C LYS A 34 5.44 -80.55 -45.39
N ALA A 35 6.43 -79.83 -45.90
CA ALA A 35 7.16 -78.80 -45.16
C ALA A 35 6.63 -77.42 -45.54
N GLY A 36 6.34 -76.59 -44.53
CA GLY A 36 5.99 -75.18 -44.68
C GLY A 36 7.19 -74.30 -44.99
N ALA A 37 6.95 -72.99 -45.09
CA ALA A 37 8.00 -71.99 -45.24
C ALA A 37 8.87 -71.89 -43.98
N TRP A 38 10.14 -71.53 -44.17
CA TRP A 38 11.09 -71.25 -43.08
C TRP A 38 10.76 -69.93 -42.38
N SER A 39 10.95 -69.89 -41.06
CA SER A 39 10.89 -68.66 -40.25
C SER A 39 12.04 -67.70 -40.61
N GLN A 40 11.97 -66.47 -40.10
CA GLN A 40 13.15 -65.60 -40.06
C GLN A 40 14.25 -66.22 -39.17
N CYS A 41 15.49 -65.80 -39.40
CA CYS A 41 16.63 -66.26 -38.60
C CYS A 41 16.46 -65.82 -37.15
N SER A 42 16.81 -66.67 -36.18
CA SER A 42 16.68 -66.36 -34.76
C SER A 42 17.54 -65.18 -34.27
N VAL A 43 18.52 -64.77 -35.08
CA VAL A 43 19.43 -63.65 -34.82
C VAL A 43 19.39 -62.67 -36.00
N SER A 44 19.58 -61.39 -35.71
CA SER A 44 19.73 -60.34 -36.73
C SER A 44 21.15 -60.24 -37.30
N CYS A 45 22.15 -60.78 -36.58
CA CYS A 45 23.55 -60.88 -37.00
C CYS A 45 24.21 -62.16 -36.49
N GLY A 46 25.21 -62.68 -37.19
CA GLY A 46 25.95 -63.89 -36.83
C GLY A 46 25.24 -65.19 -37.20
N HIS A 47 25.47 -66.24 -36.41
CA HIS A 47 24.91 -67.57 -36.66
C HIS A 47 23.61 -67.77 -35.88
N GLY A 48 22.56 -68.22 -36.57
CA GLY A 48 21.27 -68.52 -35.95
C GLY A 48 20.62 -69.76 -36.54
N VAL A 49 19.36 -69.96 -36.19
CA VAL A 49 18.56 -71.11 -36.64
C VAL A 49 17.22 -70.62 -37.21
N GLN A 50 16.81 -71.19 -38.34
CA GLN A 50 15.45 -71.06 -38.90
C GLN A 50 14.67 -72.33 -38.62
N ARG A 51 13.38 -72.18 -38.29
CA ARG A 51 12.47 -73.29 -38.01
C ARG A 51 11.35 -73.31 -39.05
N ARG A 52 10.83 -74.49 -39.40
CA ARG A 52 9.62 -74.64 -40.23
C ARG A 52 8.73 -75.75 -39.70
N ASN A 53 7.44 -75.65 -40.02
CA ASN A 53 6.48 -76.69 -39.69
C ASN A 53 6.55 -77.83 -40.71
N VAL A 54 6.71 -79.07 -40.23
CA VAL A 54 6.74 -80.28 -41.06
C VAL A 54 5.67 -81.23 -40.56
N GLY A 55 4.70 -81.58 -41.41
CA GLY A 55 3.58 -82.46 -41.04
C GLY A 55 3.21 -83.44 -42.15
N CYS A 56 2.61 -84.58 -41.77
CA CYS A 56 2.16 -85.61 -42.71
C CYS A 56 0.78 -85.25 -43.28
N GLN A 57 0.60 -85.31 -44.60
CA GLN A 57 -0.67 -84.96 -45.26
C GLN A 57 -1.10 -86.02 -46.27
N LEU A 58 -2.39 -86.38 -46.25
CA LEU A 58 -3.04 -87.28 -47.19
C LEU A 58 -3.83 -86.46 -48.23
N GLY A 59 -3.21 -86.19 -49.38
CA GLY A 59 -3.77 -85.32 -50.41
C GLY A 59 -3.65 -83.82 -50.06
N PRO A 60 -4.34 -82.93 -50.79
CA PRO A 60 -4.06 -81.48 -50.73
C PRO A 60 -4.51 -80.77 -49.44
N ARG A 61 -5.38 -81.37 -48.61
CA ARG A 61 -6.00 -80.67 -47.46
C ARG A 61 -6.23 -81.52 -46.19
N LYS A 62 -6.02 -82.84 -46.19
CA LYS A 62 -6.21 -83.66 -44.98
C LYS A 62 -4.87 -83.89 -44.28
N VAL A 63 -4.78 -83.48 -43.03
CA VAL A 63 -3.64 -83.78 -42.15
C VAL A 63 -3.77 -85.23 -41.68
N ALA A 64 -2.73 -86.03 -41.92
CA ALA A 64 -2.63 -87.42 -41.49
C ALA A 64 -1.76 -87.52 -40.24
N ARG A 65 -1.81 -88.64 -39.51
CA ARG A 65 -0.93 -88.84 -38.35
C ARG A 65 0.52 -88.99 -38.83
N GLU A 66 1.47 -88.43 -38.10
CA GLU A 66 2.89 -88.44 -38.48
C GLU A 66 3.43 -89.86 -38.72
N THR A 67 2.91 -90.86 -38.01
CA THR A 67 3.29 -92.28 -38.13
C THR A 67 2.86 -92.93 -39.45
N GLU A 68 1.94 -92.32 -40.20
CA GLU A 68 1.49 -92.82 -41.52
C GLU A 68 2.44 -92.41 -42.65
N CYS A 69 3.30 -91.42 -42.40
CA CYS A 69 4.39 -91.06 -43.30
C CYS A 69 5.68 -91.75 -42.86
N ASN A 70 6.50 -92.18 -43.81
CA ASN A 70 7.78 -92.85 -43.52
C ASN A 70 8.72 -91.88 -42.75
N PRO A 71 9.10 -92.17 -41.49
CA PRO A 71 9.94 -91.28 -40.67
C PRO A 71 11.30 -90.96 -41.29
N TYR A 72 11.89 -91.91 -42.02
CA TYR A 72 13.19 -91.73 -42.68
C TYR A 72 13.14 -90.71 -43.84
N THR A 73 11.95 -90.33 -44.28
CA THR A 73 11.75 -89.33 -45.33
C THR A 73 11.25 -87.98 -44.78
N ARG A 74 11.23 -87.80 -43.45
CA ARG A 74 10.79 -86.55 -42.82
C ARG A 74 11.77 -85.41 -43.14
N PRO A 75 11.32 -84.31 -43.76
CA PRO A 75 12.16 -83.13 -43.99
C PRO A 75 12.64 -82.49 -42.68
N GLU A 76 13.81 -81.87 -42.69
CA GLU A 76 14.35 -81.14 -41.53
C GLU A 76 13.38 -80.04 -41.06
N SER A 77 13.13 -79.97 -39.76
CA SER A 77 12.31 -78.92 -39.14
C SER A 77 13.12 -77.69 -38.75
N GLU A 78 14.46 -77.81 -38.67
CA GLU A 78 15.38 -76.75 -38.32
C GLU A 78 16.56 -76.72 -39.28
N ARG A 79 17.07 -75.53 -39.59
CA ARG A 79 18.31 -75.36 -40.34
C ARG A 79 19.11 -74.17 -39.82
N THR A 80 20.42 -74.23 -39.96
CA THR A 80 21.30 -73.10 -39.63
C THR A 80 21.14 -71.99 -40.66
N CYS A 81 21.05 -70.74 -40.20
CA CYS A 81 21.12 -69.53 -41.00
C CYS A 81 22.36 -68.72 -40.62
N ARG A 82 22.91 -68.02 -41.62
CA ARG A 82 23.99 -67.05 -41.43
C ARG A 82 23.42 -65.67 -41.72
N ALA A 83 23.27 -64.87 -40.68
CA ALA A 83 22.96 -63.45 -40.77
C ALA A 83 24.27 -62.65 -40.98
N PRO A 84 24.20 -61.35 -41.32
CA PRO A 84 25.39 -60.49 -41.45
C PRO A 84 26.27 -60.53 -40.20
N LEU A 85 27.57 -60.24 -40.31
CA LEU A 85 28.46 -60.16 -39.15
C LEU A 85 27.91 -59.17 -38.10
N CYS A 86 28.08 -59.50 -36.82
CA CYS A 86 27.65 -58.60 -35.76
C CYS A 86 28.55 -57.37 -35.70
N PRO A 87 27.97 -56.16 -35.63
CA PRO A 87 28.73 -54.91 -35.58
C PRO A 87 29.62 -54.87 -34.35
N LEU A 88 30.86 -54.41 -34.54
CA LEU A 88 31.81 -54.18 -33.45
C LEU A 88 31.68 -52.74 -32.96
N TYR A 89 31.58 -52.57 -31.64
CA TYR A 89 31.44 -51.27 -31.01
C TYR A 89 32.63 -51.00 -30.09
N ALA A 90 33.24 -49.83 -30.24
CA ALA A 90 34.41 -49.41 -29.45
C ALA A 90 34.27 -47.97 -28.94
N TRP A 91 34.93 -47.68 -27.81
CA TRP A 91 35.03 -46.32 -27.30
C TRP A 91 36.07 -45.52 -28.09
N ARG A 92 35.69 -44.33 -28.54
CA ARG A 92 36.57 -43.35 -29.19
C ARG A 92 36.62 -42.08 -28.36
N THR A 93 37.80 -41.48 -28.24
CA THR A 93 38.01 -40.22 -27.52
C THR A 93 38.39 -39.11 -28.49
N GLU A 94 37.83 -37.93 -28.30
CA GLU A 94 38.29 -36.71 -28.96
C GLU A 94 39.52 -36.12 -28.25
N GLU A 95 40.08 -35.06 -28.82
CA GLU A 95 41.15 -34.28 -28.19
C GLU A 95 40.67 -33.61 -26.90
N TRP A 96 41.61 -33.39 -25.98
CA TRP A 96 41.33 -32.63 -24.78
C TRP A 96 41.08 -31.17 -25.14
N GLN A 97 40.02 -30.59 -24.59
CA GLN A 97 39.82 -29.17 -24.66
C GLN A 97 40.88 -28.42 -23.82
N GLU A 98 40.89 -27.10 -23.93
CA GLU A 98 41.74 -26.24 -23.12
C GLU A 98 41.43 -26.40 -21.61
N CYS A 99 42.45 -26.18 -20.78
CA CYS A 99 42.28 -26.25 -19.32
C CYS A 99 41.27 -25.17 -18.87
N THR A 100 40.40 -25.48 -17.90
CA THR A 100 39.42 -24.52 -17.35
C THR A 100 40.05 -23.28 -16.72
N ARG A 101 41.35 -23.36 -16.40
CA ARG A 101 42.15 -22.24 -15.91
C ARG A 101 43.33 -22.03 -16.83
N THR A 102 43.79 -20.78 -16.91
CA THR A 102 44.98 -20.36 -17.66
C THR A 102 46.26 -20.44 -16.83
N CYS A 103 46.14 -20.53 -15.50
CA CYS A 103 47.23 -20.73 -14.55
C CYS A 103 46.76 -21.57 -13.35
N GLY A 104 47.70 -22.14 -12.60
CA GLY A 104 47.42 -22.97 -11.43
C GLY A 104 46.78 -24.33 -11.75
N GLU A 105 46.06 -24.87 -10.77
CA GLU A 105 45.36 -26.16 -10.90
C GLU A 105 43.99 -25.98 -11.55
N GLY A 106 43.77 -26.68 -12.66
CA GLY A 106 42.52 -26.69 -13.40
C GLY A 106 42.10 -28.10 -13.80
N THR A 107 41.06 -28.19 -14.61
CA THR A 107 40.55 -29.44 -15.16
C THR A 107 40.37 -29.27 -16.66
N ARG A 108 40.67 -30.30 -17.45
CA ARG A 108 40.30 -30.37 -18.87
C ARG A 108 39.34 -31.52 -19.12
N TYR A 109 38.53 -31.37 -20.16
CA TYR A 109 37.48 -32.31 -20.53
C TYR A 109 37.67 -32.76 -21.99
N ARG A 110 37.21 -33.96 -22.31
CA ARG A 110 37.17 -34.48 -23.69
C ARG A 110 35.88 -35.24 -23.91
N ARG A 111 35.44 -35.36 -25.17
CA ARG A 111 34.29 -36.21 -25.50
C ARG A 111 34.72 -37.67 -25.61
N VAL A 112 33.91 -38.55 -25.06
CA VAL A 112 34.08 -40.01 -25.10
C VAL A 112 32.82 -40.61 -25.71
N LEU A 113 32.94 -41.14 -26.92
CA LEU A 113 31.82 -41.58 -27.75
C LEU A 113 31.91 -43.08 -28.01
N CYS A 114 30.77 -43.78 -28.03
CA CYS A 114 30.70 -45.15 -28.49
C CYS A 114 30.49 -45.12 -30.00
N VAL A 115 31.34 -45.80 -30.76
CA VAL A 115 31.26 -45.80 -32.23
C VAL A 115 31.15 -47.23 -32.76
N ASP A 116 30.41 -47.36 -33.85
CA ASP A 116 30.41 -48.56 -34.70
C ASP A 116 31.73 -48.56 -35.49
N GLU A 117 32.59 -49.56 -35.27
CA GLU A 117 33.88 -49.64 -35.95
C GLU A 117 33.74 -49.90 -37.45
N ASP A 118 32.67 -50.59 -37.87
CA ASP A 118 32.45 -50.98 -39.25
C ASP A 118 31.89 -49.81 -40.08
N LYS A 119 31.02 -48.98 -39.48
CA LYS A 119 30.36 -47.84 -40.15
C LYS A 119 30.94 -46.48 -39.78
N GLY A 120 31.76 -46.41 -38.74
CA GLY A 120 32.39 -45.19 -38.23
C GLY A 120 31.45 -44.19 -37.56
N GLY A 121 30.17 -44.55 -37.34
CA GLY A 121 29.15 -43.66 -36.78
C GLY A 121 29.03 -43.74 -35.26
N GLU A 122 28.67 -42.61 -34.63
CA GLU A 122 28.34 -42.57 -33.20
C GLU A 122 27.06 -43.39 -32.93
N VAL A 123 27.13 -44.25 -31.92
CA VAL A 123 26.03 -45.09 -31.47
C VAL A 123 25.80 -44.90 -29.97
N HIS A 124 24.66 -45.36 -29.47
CA HIS A 124 24.31 -45.22 -28.06
C HIS A 124 25.33 -45.95 -27.16
N GLY A 125 25.74 -45.30 -26.06
CA GLY A 125 26.81 -45.80 -25.17
C GLY A 125 26.59 -47.18 -24.55
N GLY A 126 25.35 -47.68 -24.54
CA GLY A 126 25.01 -49.03 -24.07
C GLY A 126 25.49 -50.17 -24.99
N HIS A 127 25.95 -49.86 -26.20
CA HIS A 127 26.51 -50.85 -27.12
C HIS A 127 28.00 -51.15 -26.88
N CYS A 128 28.71 -50.24 -26.20
CA CYS A 128 30.12 -50.42 -25.83
C CYS A 128 30.24 -50.95 -24.39
N ASP A 129 31.29 -51.72 -24.13
CA ASP A 129 31.59 -52.25 -22.79
C ASP A 129 31.90 -51.12 -21.79
N PRO A 130 31.05 -50.90 -20.75
CA PRO A 130 31.26 -49.82 -19.78
C PRO A 130 32.60 -49.91 -19.04
N SER A 131 33.14 -51.12 -18.86
CA SER A 131 34.38 -51.38 -18.13
C SER A 131 35.61 -50.81 -18.83
N LYS A 132 35.50 -50.58 -20.15
CA LYS A 132 36.58 -50.05 -20.99
C LYS A 132 36.43 -48.57 -21.32
N ARG A 133 35.43 -47.89 -20.73
CA ARG A 133 35.15 -46.47 -21.02
C ARG A 133 36.31 -45.58 -20.51
N PRO A 134 36.99 -44.82 -21.38
CA PRO A 134 38.03 -43.89 -20.96
C PRO A 134 37.47 -42.72 -20.13
N ALA A 135 38.32 -42.11 -19.29
CA ALA A 135 37.95 -40.92 -18.53
C ALA A 135 37.67 -39.71 -19.45
N ASP A 136 36.61 -38.97 -19.15
CA ASP A 136 36.19 -37.74 -19.82
C ASP A 136 36.74 -36.47 -19.14
N ARG A 137 37.35 -36.62 -17.96
CA ARG A 137 37.90 -35.53 -17.14
C ARG A 137 39.31 -35.85 -16.66
N GLU A 138 40.20 -34.85 -16.70
CA GLU A 138 41.58 -34.93 -16.19
C GLU A 138 42.01 -33.62 -15.52
N SER A 139 42.85 -33.70 -14.49
CA SER A 139 43.47 -32.52 -13.86
C SER A 139 44.62 -31.98 -14.71
N CYS A 140 44.68 -30.66 -14.87
CA CYS A 140 45.78 -29.96 -15.54
C CYS A 140 46.46 -29.02 -14.53
N SER A 141 47.77 -29.07 -14.45
CA SER A 141 48.59 -28.15 -13.65
C SER A 141 49.36 -27.22 -14.59
N LEU A 142 49.04 -25.94 -14.53
CA LEU A 142 49.72 -24.88 -15.28
C LEU A 142 50.64 -24.08 -14.37
N GLN A 143 51.34 -23.08 -14.91
CA GLN A 143 52.21 -22.21 -14.13
C GLN A 143 51.42 -21.54 -12.99
N PRO A 144 52.03 -21.31 -11.80
CA PRO A 144 51.38 -20.64 -10.69
C PRO A 144 50.85 -19.26 -11.11
N CYS A 145 49.65 -18.89 -10.64
CA CYS A 145 49.06 -17.59 -10.91
C CYS A 145 49.79 -16.48 -10.14
N GLU A 146 50.08 -15.36 -10.82
CA GLU A 146 50.70 -14.18 -10.21
C GLU A 146 49.63 -13.12 -9.91
N TYR A 147 49.66 -12.58 -8.69
CA TYR A 147 48.69 -11.60 -8.20
C TYR A 147 49.42 -10.31 -7.80
N ILE A 148 48.81 -9.17 -8.10
CA ILE A 148 49.32 -7.85 -7.67
C ILE A 148 48.23 -7.00 -7.02
N TRP A 149 48.68 -6.07 -6.19
CA TRP A 149 47.84 -5.00 -5.67
C TRP A 149 47.72 -3.88 -6.71
N ILE A 150 46.49 -3.56 -7.08
CA ILE A 150 46.17 -2.37 -7.88
C ILE A 150 45.58 -1.32 -6.94
N THR A 151 46.14 -0.11 -7.00
CA THR A 151 45.62 1.04 -6.23
C THR A 151 45.13 2.13 -7.17
N GLY A 152 43.90 2.61 -6.95
CA GLY A 152 43.35 3.79 -7.63
C GLY A 152 43.91 5.11 -7.09
N GLU A 153 43.45 6.22 -7.66
CA GLU A 153 43.78 7.57 -7.19
C GLU A 153 43.17 7.87 -5.81
N TRP A 154 43.79 8.81 -5.08
CA TRP A 154 43.25 9.31 -3.83
C TRP A 154 42.08 10.26 -4.08
N SER A 155 41.01 10.10 -3.30
CA SER A 155 39.89 11.03 -3.26
C SER A 155 40.32 12.42 -2.74
N GLU A 156 39.42 13.39 -2.91
CA GLU A 156 39.47 14.62 -2.13
C GLU A 156 39.38 14.34 -0.61
N CYS A 157 39.78 15.31 0.21
CA CYS A 157 39.72 15.19 1.66
C CYS A 157 38.25 15.15 2.12
N SER A 158 37.93 14.29 3.08
CA SER A 158 36.56 14.11 3.61
C SER A 158 35.95 15.36 4.25
N VAL A 159 36.77 16.38 4.51
CA VAL A 159 36.39 17.64 5.14
C VAL A 159 36.92 18.81 4.32
N THR A 160 36.29 19.98 4.45
CA THR A 160 36.76 21.24 3.83
C THR A 160 37.62 22.08 4.77
N CYS A 161 37.65 21.74 6.06
CA CYS A 161 38.48 22.35 7.10
C CYS A 161 38.79 21.30 8.19
N GLY A 162 39.88 21.46 8.93
CA GLY A 162 40.27 20.59 10.04
C GLY A 162 40.86 19.24 9.62
N LYS A 163 40.69 18.23 10.48
CA LYS A 163 41.25 16.87 10.30
C LYS A 163 40.26 15.99 9.54
N GLY A 164 40.71 15.34 8.47
CA GLY A 164 39.91 14.39 7.70
C GLY A 164 40.76 13.26 7.14
N TYR A 165 40.21 12.54 6.17
CA TYR A 165 40.90 11.46 5.48
C TYR A 165 40.61 11.47 3.97
N LYS A 166 41.54 10.92 3.20
CA LYS A 166 41.40 10.58 1.78
C LYS A 166 41.31 9.07 1.65
N GLN A 167 40.51 8.60 0.71
CA GLN A 167 40.34 7.18 0.43
C GLN A 167 40.77 6.86 -1.00
N ARG A 168 41.22 5.64 -1.24
CA ARG A 168 41.49 5.13 -2.59
C ARG A 168 41.01 3.69 -2.70
N LEU A 169 40.70 3.27 -3.92
CA LEU A 169 40.39 1.87 -4.20
C LEU A 169 41.67 1.04 -4.12
N VAL A 170 41.63 -0.09 -3.42
CA VAL A 170 42.71 -1.08 -3.36
C VAL A 170 42.11 -2.44 -3.66
N SER A 171 42.55 -3.08 -4.74
CA SER A 171 42.07 -4.40 -5.15
C SER A 171 43.23 -5.35 -5.44
N CYS A 172 42.98 -6.62 -5.21
CA CYS A 172 43.89 -7.71 -5.57
C CYS A 172 43.43 -8.27 -6.91
N SER A 173 44.30 -8.28 -7.91
CA SER A 173 43.98 -8.80 -9.24
C SER A 173 45.05 -9.77 -9.75
N GLU A 174 44.60 -10.83 -10.41
CA GLU A 174 45.44 -11.75 -11.16
C GLU A 174 45.95 -11.10 -12.45
N ILE A 175 47.23 -11.28 -12.78
CA ILE A 175 47.79 -10.80 -14.05
C ILE A 175 47.91 -11.99 -15.01
N TYR A 176 47.28 -11.90 -16.17
CA TYR A 176 47.53 -12.82 -17.28
C TYR A 176 48.71 -12.31 -18.11
N THR A 177 49.80 -13.07 -18.19
CA THR A 177 50.85 -12.85 -19.18
C THR A 177 50.34 -13.25 -20.57
N GLY A 178 49.55 -12.38 -21.22
CA GLY A 178 49.23 -12.58 -22.65
C GLY A 178 48.00 -11.91 -23.26
N LYS A 179 47.12 -11.22 -22.52
CA LYS A 179 46.02 -10.43 -23.12
C LYS A 179 45.82 -9.12 -22.35
N GLU A 180 45.77 -8.02 -23.09
CA GLU A 180 45.76 -6.62 -22.60
C GLU A 180 44.49 -6.19 -21.85
N ASN A 181 43.57 -7.12 -21.53
CA ASN A 181 42.28 -6.81 -20.93
C ASN A 181 42.20 -7.33 -19.49
N TYR A 182 42.31 -6.41 -18.54
CA TYR A 182 42.12 -6.63 -17.12
C TYR A 182 40.64 -6.92 -16.82
N GLU A 183 40.31 -8.16 -16.46
CA GLU A 183 38.97 -8.52 -16.01
C GLU A 183 38.91 -8.38 -14.48
N TYR A 184 38.06 -7.47 -13.99
CA TYR A 184 37.96 -7.10 -12.58
C TYR A 184 37.17 -8.16 -11.79
N GLY A 185 37.80 -9.32 -11.59
CA GLY A 185 37.26 -10.37 -10.74
C GLY A 185 37.34 -9.98 -9.27
N HIS A 186 36.20 -9.94 -8.58
CA HIS A 186 36.13 -9.67 -7.14
C HIS A 186 36.70 -10.87 -6.35
N GLN A 187 38.03 -10.93 -6.21
CA GLN A 187 38.73 -12.04 -5.56
C GLN A 187 39.16 -11.68 -4.13
N THR A 188 39.32 -12.70 -3.29
CA THR A 188 39.71 -12.56 -1.88
C THR A 188 41.16 -12.08 -1.76
N ALA A 189 41.40 -11.12 -0.86
CA ALA A 189 42.71 -10.52 -0.57
C ALA A 189 43.82 -11.50 -0.14
N ALA A 190 43.48 -12.77 0.11
CA ALA A 190 44.39 -13.80 0.63
C ALA A 190 45.44 -14.29 -0.38
N ASN A 191 45.19 -14.14 -1.68
CA ASN A 191 46.10 -14.62 -2.73
C ASN A 191 47.13 -13.55 -3.15
N CYS A 192 47.01 -12.31 -2.65
CA CYS A 192 47.93 -11.24 -2.99
C CYS A 192 49.19 -11.26 -2.10
N PRO A 193 50.36 -10.98 -2.68
CA PRO A 193 51.61 -10.95 -1.93
C PRO A 193 51.67 -9.73 -1.00
N GLY A 194 52.23 -9.95 0.19
CA GLY A 194 52.47 -8.89 1.16
C GLY A 194 51.20 -8.34 1.84
N THR A 195 51.36 -7.24 2.56
CA THR A 195 50.25 -6.58 3.26
C THR A 195 49.49 -5.67 2.30
N GLN A 196 48.16 -5.62 2.47
CA GLN A 196 47.30 -4.73 1.68
C GLN A 196 47.77 -3.27 1.82
N PRO A 197 48.00 -2.55 0.70
CA PRO A 197 48.31 -1.12 0.73
C PRO A 197 47.22 -0.33 1.46
N PRO A 198 47.56 0.76 2.17
CA PRO A 198 46.56 1.53 2.89
C PRO A 198 45.52 2.11 1.91
N SER A 199 44.25 1.87 2.23
CA SER A 199 43.09 2.42 1.51
C SER A 199 42.66 3.78 2.07
N VAL A 200 43.23 4.21 3.20
CA VAL A 200 42.90 5.47 3.88
C VAL A 200 44.19 6.20 4.26
N HIS A 201 44.22 7.51 4.02
CA HIS A 201 45.33 8.39 4.40
C HIS A 201 44.81 9.66 5.08
N PRO A 202 45.36 10.10 6.22
CA PRO A 202 44.91 11.33 6.89
C PRO A 202 45.22 12.59 6.07
N CYS A 203 44.34 13.59 6.16
CA CYS A 203 44.54 14.93 5.59
C CYS A 203 44.24 16.00 6.65
N TYR A 204 45.01 17.08 6.62
CA TYR A 204 44.91 18.22 7.54
C TYR A 204 44.73 19.50 6.72
N LEU A 205 43.56 20.12 6.82
CA LEU A 205 43.24 21.41 6.20
C LEU A 205 43.28 22.53 7.24
N ARG A 206 43.00 23.77 6.81
CA ARG A 206 42.92 24.94 7.71
C ARG A 206 41.91 24.69 8.82
N GLU A 207 42.15 25.25 10.01
CA GLU A 207 41.25 25.14 11.15
C GLU A 207 39.83 25.63 10.78
N CYS A 208 38.81 24.92 11.26
CA CYS A 208 37.43 25.25 10.94
C CYS A 208 37.02 26.56 11.62
N PRO A 209 36.29 27.45 10.92
CA PRO A 209 35.75 28.64 11.55
C PRO A 209 34.77 28.22 12.67
N VAL A 210 34.95 28.80 13.84
CA VAL A 210 34.08 28.54 15.00
C VAL A 210 32.73 29.21 14.74
N SER A 211 31.70 28.41 14.49
CA SER A 211 30.31 28.90 14.51
C SER A 211 29.70 28.69 15.89
N ALA A 212 28.88 29.65 16.33
CA ALA A 212 28.09 29.54 17.54
C ALA A 212 26.61 29.76 17.24
N THR A 213 25.76 29.00 17.92
CA THR A 213 24.31 29.01 17.72
C THR A 213 23.59 29.04 19.08
N TRP A 214 22.45 29.71 19.14
CA TRP A 214 21.58 29.69 20.32
C TRP A 214 21.02 28.28 20.56
N ARG A 215 21.24 27.76 21.76
CA ARG A 215 20.66 26.51 22.27
C ARG A 215 19.63 26.86 23.32
N VAL A 216 18.45 26.23 23.22
CA VAL A 216 17.32 26.47 24.12
C VAL A 216 16.97 25.19 24.86
N GLY A 217 16.79 25.28 26.18
CA GLY A 217 16.28 24.20 27.00
C GLY A 217 14.76 24.11 26.96
N ASN A 218 14.25 23.07 27.60
CA ASN A 218 12.81 22.91 27.81
C ASN A 218 12.27 24.01 28.75
N TRP A 219 11.00 24.36 28.58
CA TRP A 219 10.30 25.22 29.53
C TRP A 219 10.13 24.50 30.87
N GLY A 220 10.47 25.19 31.96
CA GLY A 220 10.15 24.75 33.32
C GLY A 220 8.65 24.85 33.63
N SER A 221 8.27 24.41 34.84
CA SER A 221 6.92 24.53 35.35
C SER A 221 6.45 25.99 35.40
N CYS A 222 5.14 26.21 35.31
CA CYS A 222 4.57 27.53 35.52
C CYS A 222 4.88 27.99 36.95
N SER A 223 5.20 29.28 37.14
CA SER A 223 5.49 29.87 38.45
C SER A 223 4.33 29.76 39.45
N VAL A 224 3.12 29.48 38.97
CA VAL A 224 1.90 29.33 39.77
C VAL A 224 1.26 27.97 39.53
N SER A 225 0.63 27.43 40.57
CA SER A 225 -0.19 26.22 40.51
C SER A 225 -1.59 26.49 39.94
N CYS A 226 -2.05 27.74 39.93
CA CYS A 226 -3.37 28.17 39.49
C CYS A 226 -3.31 29.59 38.87
N GLY A 227 -4.08 29.85 37.82
CA GLY A 227 -4.19 31.19 37.22
C GLY A 227 -3.05 31.56 36.25
N LEU A 228 -2.72 32.86 36.17
CA LEU A 228 -1.69 33.41 35.27
C LEU A 228 -0.31 33.38 35.93
N GLY A 229 0.68 32.81 35.24
CA GLY A 229 2.06 32.79 35.69
C GLY A 229 3.06 32.92 34.54
N VAL A 230 4.32 32.70 34.86
CA VAL A 230 5.44 32.75 33.92
C VAL A 230 6.22 31.45 34.01
N ARG A 231 6.62 30.92 32.86
CA ARG A 231 7.57 29.81 32.77
C ARG A 231 8.90 30.30 32.22
N HIS A 232 9.99 29.73 32.71
CA HIS A 232 11.36 30.05 32.34
C HIS A 232 11.98 28.90 31.54
N ARG A 233 12.90 29.19 30.63
CA ARG A 233 13.76 28.19 29.97
C ARG A 233 15.20 28.68 29.92
N SER A 234 16.15 27.76 29.81
CA SER A 234 17.55 28.13 29.56
C SER A 234 17.75 28.54 28.10
N VAL A 235 18.53 29.60 27.88
CA VAL A 235 18.98 30.05 26.55
C VAL A 235 20.46 30.35 26.64
N GLN A 236 21.28 29.61 25.88
CA GLN A 236 22.74 29.71 25.93
C GLN A 236 23.30 29.80 24.51
N CYS A 237 24.31 30.65 24.31
CA CYS A 237 25.06 30.68 23.06
C CYS A 237 26.23 29.70 23.17
N LEU A 238 26.20 28.64 22.37
CA LEU A 238 27.21 27.58 22.40
C LEU A 238 27.87 27.44 21.03
N THR A 239 29.18 27.14 21.02
CA THR A 239 29.92 26.75 19.81
C THR A 239 29.53 25.34 19.36
N ASN A 240 30.08 24.90 18.23
CA ASN A 240 29.93 23.51 17.76
C ASN A 240 30.52 22.46 18.73
N GLU A 241 31.35 22.87 19.69
CA GLU A 241 31.95 22.01 20.72
C GLU A 241 31.28 22.21 22.10
N ASP A 242 30.06 22.76 22.12
CA ASP A 242 29.27 23.04 23.33
C ASP A 242 29.94 23.96 24.36
N GLN A 243 30.90 24.77 23.91
CA GLN A 243 31.54 25.78 24.76
C GLN A 243 30.77 27.11 24.73
N PRO A 244 30.65 27.83 25.87
CA PRO A 244 30.05 29.16 25.91
C PRO A 244 30.73 30.14 24.95
N SER A 245 29.94 30.89 24.19
CA SER A 245 30.44 31.84 23.20
C SER A 245 29.62 33.13 23.16
N HIS A 246 30.21 34.18 22.59
CA HIS A 246 29.54 35.46 22.29
C HIS A 246 29.31 35.67 20.78
N LEU A 247 29.59 34.66 19.95
CA LEU A 247 29.49 34.76 18.49
C LEU A 247 28.05 34.67 17.97
N CYS A 248 27.04 34.42 18.83
CA CYS A 248 25.64 34.36 18.41
C CYS A 248 25.04 35.75 18.22
N PRO A 249 24.30 36.01 17.13
CA PRO A 249 23.62 37.29 16.91
C PRO A 249 22.58 37.58 17.99
N ALA A 250 22.66 38.75 18.62
CA ALA A 250 21.74 39.17 19.70
C ALA A 250 20.29 39.30 19.23
N GLU A 251 20.06 39.75 17.99
CA GLU A 251 18.72 39.91 17.40
C GLU A 251 17.96 38.58 17.24
N LEU A 252 18.69 37.47 17.17
CA LEU A 252 18.11 36.14 17.04
C LEU A 252 17.98 35.43 18.39
N LYS A 253 18.24 36.13 19.51
CA LYS A 253 18.20 35.54 20.85
C LYS A 253 16.76 35.08 21.18
N PRO A 254 16.54 33.77 21.41
CA PRO A 254 15.21 33.27 21.76
C PRO A 254 14.73 33.77 23.13
N GLU A 255 13.42 33.89 23.32
CA GLU A 255 12.82 34.35 24.58
C GLU A 255 13.13 33.42 25.76
N GLU A 256 13.57 33.93 26.90
CA GLU A 256 13.84 33.12 28.11
C GLU A 256 12.60 32.96 29.01
N ARG A 257 11.57 33.80 28.82
CA ARG A 257 10.35 33.86 29.62
C ARG A 257 9.11 33.85 28.74
N LYS A 258 8.08 33.11 29.14
CA LYS A 258 6.77 33.09 28.46
C LYS A 258 5.63 33.00 29.46
N THR A 259 4.51 33.63 29.17
CA THR A 259 3.29 33.55 29.99
C THR A 259 2.68 32.14 29.90
N CYS A 260 2.15 31.66 31.02
CA CYS A 260 1.43 30.39 31.15
C CYS A 260 0.12 30.60 31.92
N HIS A 261 -0.87 29.76 31.62
CA HIS A 261 -2.17 29.77 32.29
C HIS A 261 -2.50 28.36 32.76
N ASN A 262 -2.70 28.18 34.08
CA ASN A 262 -2.97 26.88 34.70
C ASN A 262 -4.41 26.83 35.21
N ILE A 263 -5.23 25.96 34.61
CA ILE A 263 -6.70 25.89 34.76
C ILE A 263 -7.12 24.84 35.80
N TYR A 264 -6.24 23.95 36.24
CA TYR A 264 -6.59 22.88 37.17
C TYR A 264 -6.67 23.37 38.62
N ASN A 265 -7.80 23.11 39.30
CA ASN A 265 -8.08 23.41 40.72
C ASN A 265 -8.01 24.88 41.14
N CYS A 266 -8.66 25.77 40.39
CA CYS A 266 -9.04 27.09 40.89
C CYS A 266 -10.51 27.03 41.31
N GLU A 267 -10.86 27.39 42.55
CA GLU A 267 -12.24 27.80 42.85
C GLU A 267 -12.53 29.06 42.04
N LEU A 268 -13.21 28.89 40.90
CA LEU A 268 -13.53 30.00 40.01
C LEU A 268 -14.89 30.59 40.41
N PRO A 269 -15.01 31.93 40.47
CA PRO A 269 -16.27 32.58 40.84
C PRO A 269 -17.37 32.25 39.84
N GLN A 270 -18.56 31.93 40.35
CA GLN A 270 -19.76 31.64 39.56
C GLN A 270 -20.68 32.86 39.40
N SER A 271 -20.46 33.91 40.20
CA SER A 271 -21.24 35.14 40.20
C SER A 271 -20.35 36.37 40.44
N CYS A 272 -20.85 37.57 40.09
CA CYS A 272 -20.13 38.82 40.39
C CYS A 272 -19.95 39.03 41.90
N ARG A 273 -20.88 38.50 42.71
CA ARG A 273 -20.77 38.51 44.17
C ARG A 273 -19.60 37.65 44.67
N GLU A 274 -19.37 36.50 44.08
CA GLU A 274 -18.19 35.68 44.39
C GLU A 274 -16.90 36.34 43.92
N VAL A 275 -16.92 37.08 42.82
CA VAL A 275 -15.77 37.91 42.41
C VAL A 275 -15.44 38.91 43.52
N GLN A 276 -16.42 39.61 44.10
CA GLN A 276 -16.19 40.53 45.22
C GLN A 276 -15.55 39.81 46.42
N HIS A 277 -16.08 38.64 46.82
CA HIS A 277 -15.60 37.92 47.99
C HIS A 277 -14.23 37.24 47.80
N LEU A 278 -13.98 36.63 46.64
CA LEU A 278 -12.77 35.84 46.38
C LEU A 278 -11.58 36.70 45.94
N SER A 279 -11.84 37.74 45.13
CA SER A 279 -10.79 38.57 44.54
C SER A 279 -10.68 39.97 45.14
N GLY A 280 -11.61 40.35 46.03
CA GLY A 280 -11.66 41.70 46.61
C GLY A 280 -11.90 42.80 45.57
N ALA A 281 -12.39 42.44 44.38
CA ALA A 281 -12.62 43.38 43.30
C ALA A 281 -13.83 44.27 43.61
N THR A 282 -13.66 45.58 43.44
CA THR A 282 -14.68 46.60 43.72
C THR A 282 -15.01 47.45 42.49
N GLU A 283 -14.28 47.26 41.39
CA GLU A 283 -14.45 48.01 40.14
C GLU A 283 -15.42 47.30 39.20
N ASP A 284 -16.31 48.07 38.57
CA ASP A 284 -17.17 47.56 37.50
C ASP A 284 -16.31 47.19 36.29
N GLY A 285 -16.55 46.02 35.71
CA GLY A 285 -15.65 45.51 34.67
C GLY A 285 -16.01 44.12 34.16
N GLU A 286 -15.19 43.64 33.23
CA GLU A 286 -15.33 42.31 32.64
C GLU A 286 -14.57 41.27 33.47
N TYR A 287 -15.30 40.28 33.98
CA TYR A 287 -14.75 39.20 34.78
C TYR A 287 -15.05 37.85 34.14
N PHE A 288 -14.17 36.86 34.39
CA PHE A 288 -14.39 35.49 33.93
C PHE A 288 -15.13 34.70 35.00
N LEU A 289 -16.35 34.27 34.69
CA LEU A 289 -17.21 33.49 35.57
C LEU A 289 -17.37 32.06 35.05
N THR A 290 -17.46 31.10 35.96
CA THR A 290 -17.75 29.71 35.60
C THR A 290 -19.25 29.45 35.65
N VAL A 291 -19.86 29.26 34.48
CA VAL A 291 -21.30 29.05 34.32
C VAL A 291 -21.53 27.70 33.65
N GLN A 292 -22.23 26.79 34.33
CA GLN A 292 -22.48 25.41 33.85
C GLN A 292 -21.20 24.67 33.39
N GLY A 293 -20.07 24.89 34.08
CA GLY A 293 -18.78 24.28 33.77
C GLY A 293 -18.02 24.92 32.59
N LYS A 294 -18.51 26.03 32.03
CA LYS A 294 -17.84 26.81 31.00
C LYS A 294 -17.39 28.17 31.53
N LEU A 295 -16.25 28.66 31.06
CA LEU A 295 -15.77 30.00 31.40
C LEU A 295 -16.40 31.02 30.45
N LEU A 296 -17.20 31.94 30.99
CA LEU A 296 -17.83 33.03 30.26
C LEU A 296 -17.28 34.38 30.73
N LYS A 297 -17.16 35.33 29.81
CA LYS A 297 -16.77 36.70 30.11
C LYS A 297 -18.04 37.51 30.37
N ILE A 298 -18.23 37.95 31.60
CA ILE A 298 -19.44 38.63 32.09
C ILE A 298 -19.05 40.00 32.65
N PHE A 299 -19.81 41.02 32.29
CA PHE A 299 -19.64 42.36 32.84
C PHE A 299 -20.37 42.46 34.17
N CYS A 300 -19.62 42.72 35.24
CA CYS A 300 -20.15 42.96 36.57
C CYS A 300 -20.33 44.47 36.78
N ALA A 301 -21.57 44.89 37.05
CA ALA A 301 -21.90 46.28 37.36
C ALA A 301 -22.35 46.42 38.82
N GLY A 302 -22.03 47.56 39.45
CA GLY A 302 -22.32 47.78 40.86
C GLY A 302 -21.43 46.93 41.79
N MET A 303 -20.17 46.72 41.43
CA MET A 303 -19.18 45.96 42.23
C MET A 303 -18.84 46.64 43.57
N GLN A 304 -19.25 47.89 43.77
CA GLN A 304 -19.19 48.60 45.06
C GLN A 304 -20.43 48.35 45.95
N SER A 305 -21.48 47.71 45.41
CA SER A 305 -22.72 47.43 46.13
C SER A 305 -22.76 46.01 46.68
N ASP A 306 -23.63 45.74 47.64
CA ASP A 306 -23.85 44.40 48.19
C ASP A 306 -24.50 43.42 47.20
N HIS A 307 -25.00 43.94 46.07
CA HIS A 307 -25.75 43.19 45.06
C HIS A 307 -25.27 43.57 43.65
N PRO A 308 -24.04 43.17 43.26
CA PRO A 308 -23.57 43.39 41.89
C PRO A 308 -24.46 42.64 40.91
N LYS A 309 -24.55 43.15 39.69
CA LYS A 309 -25.40 42.64 38.62
C LYS A 309 -24.57 42.18 37.42
N GLU A 310 -24.99 41.06 36.86
CA GLU A 310 -24.37 40.41 35.70
C GLU A 310 -24.97 40.90 34.39
N TYR A 311 -24.10 41.30 33.46
CA TYR A 311 -24.46 41.72 32.12
C TYR A 311 -23.62 40.99 31.07
N LEU A 312 -24.25 40.63 29.96
CA LEU A 312 -23.59 40.12 28.78
C LEU A 312 -23.22 41.27 27.85
N THR A 313 -21.93 41.41 27.55
CA THR A 313 -21.43 42.43 26.59
C THR A 313 -21.58 41.94 25.15
N LEU A 314 -22.23 42.75 24.31
CA LEU A 314 -22.50 42.43 22.90
C LEU A 314 -21.40 43.01 22.01
N VAL A 315 -20.58 42.14 21.42
CA VAL A 315 -19.33 42.50 20.72
C VAL A 315 -19.57 43.44 19.53
N ARG A 316 -20.69 43.26 18.81
CA ARG A 316 -21.05 44.07 17.63
C ARG A 316 -21.73 45.41 17.99
N GLY A 317 -21.88 45.71 19.28
CA GLY A 317 -22.38 47.00 19.76
C GLY A 317 -23.84 47.27 19.41
N ASP A 318 -24.21 48.54 19.42
CA ASP A 318 -25.57 49.05 19.29
C ASP A 318 -26.17 48.96 17.88
N ALA A 319 -25.36 48.79 16.83
CA ALA A 319 -25.82 48.76 15.44
C ALA A 319 -26.60 47.47 15.09
N GLU A 320 -26.26 46.34 15.71
CA GLU A 320 -26.86 45.03 15.42
C GLU A 320 -27.73 44.49 16.56
N ASN A 321 -27.82 45.25 17.66
CA ASN A 321 -28.52 44.87 18.89
C ASN A 321 -29.51 45.96 19.28
N PHE A 322 -30.76 45.81 18.88
CA PHE A 322 -31.79 46.83 19.08
C PHE A 322 -33.19 46.24 19.18
N SER A 323 -34.07 47.00 19.84
CA SER A 323 -35.51 46.78 19.95
C SER A 323 -36.23 48.03 19.47
N GLU A 324 -37.23 47.86 18.61
CA GLU A 324 -37.95 48.96 17.99
C GLU A 324 -39.46 48.73 18.00
N VAL A 325 -40.14 49.78 18.44
CA VAL A 325 -41.58 49.95 18.29
C VAL A 325 -41.82 51.04 17.27
N TYR A 326 -42.33 50.65 16.10
CA TYR A 326 -42.57 51.56 14.99
C TYR A 326 -43.76 52.48 15.27
N GLY A 327 -43.51 53.80 15.21
CA GLY A 327 -44.47 54.82 15.66
C GLY A 327 -45.43 55.37 14.62
N HIS A 328 -45.34 54.93 13.36
CA HIS A 328 -46.25 55.40 12.31
C HIS A 328 -47.45 54.46 12.17
N ARG A 329 -48.64 55.02 12.39
CA ARG A 329 -49.93 54.37 12.26
C ARG A 329 -50.55 54.68 10.89
N LEU A 330 -50.95 53.66 10.14
CA LEU A 330 -51.60 53.82 8.84
C LEU A 330 -53.01 54.43 8.99
N HIS A 331 -53.42 55.30 8.07
CA HIS A 331 -54.81 55.77 8.01
C HIS A 331 -55.81 54.63 7.74
N ASN A 332 -55.43 53.66 6.89
CA ASN A 332 -56.20 52.44 6.64
C ASN A 332 -55.50 51.20 7.27
N PRO A 333 -56.04 50.61 8.36
CA PRO A 333 -55.39 49.50 9.07
C PRO A 333 -55.34 48.17 8.30
N THR A 334 -56.08 48.01 7.21
CA THR A 334 -56.16 46.77 6.41
C THR A 334 -55.27 46.77 5.17
N GLU A 335 -54.58 47.88 4.87
CA GLU A 335 -53.65 47.99 3.75
C GLU A 335 -52.20 47.90 4.25
N CYS A 336 -51.35 47.17 3.54
CA CYS A 336 -49.90 47.12 3.81
C CYS A 336 -49.17 47.80 2.65
N PRO A 337 -48.76 49.08 2.78
CA PRO A 337 -48.04 49.75 1.72
C PRO A 337 -46.69 49.05 1.45
N TYR A 338 -46.27 49.07 0.18
CA TYR A 338 -44.98 48.55 -0.29
C TYR A 338 -44.66 47.09 0.10
N ASN A 339 -45.70 46.27 0.29
CA ASN A 339 -45.58 44.85 0.59
C ASN A 339 -44.68 44.55 1.81
N GLY A 340 -44.73 45.42 2.83
CA GLY A 340 -43.94 45.30 4.06
C GLY A 340 -42.64 46.11 4.09
N SER A 341 -42.26 46.77 2.99
CA SER A 341 -41.06 47.59 2.93
C SER A 341 -41.29 48.96 3.58
N ARG A 342 -40.43 49.35 4.53
CA ARG A 342 -40.50 50.69 5.15
C ARG A 342 -40.17 51.78 4.14
N ARG A 343 -41.09 52.72 3.98
CA ARG A 343 -40.83 54.01 3.33
C ARG A 343 -41.44 55.14 4.16
N ASP A 344 -40.74 56.26 4.18
CA ASP A 344 -41.15 57.47 4.92
C ASP A 344 -42.31 58.21 4.23
N ASP A 345 -42.70 57.81 3.02
CA ASP A 345 -43.74 58.42 2.18
C ASP A 345 -45.13 57.78 2.35
N CYS A 346 -45.49 57.40 3.58
CA CYS A 346 -46.77 56.75 3.88
C CYS A 346 -47.87 57.72 4.35
N GLN A 347 -49.13 57.41 4.03
CA GLN A 347 -50.31 58.11 4.58
C GLN A 347 -50.57 57.66 6.03
N CYS A 348 -49.79 58.22 6.96
CA CYS A 348 -49.71 57.76 8.34
C CYS A 348 -49.82 58.90 9.36
N ARG A 349 -50.24 58.58 10.60
CA ARG A 349 -50.17 59.44 11.78
C ARG A 349 -49.06 58.96 12.72
N LYS A 350 -48.42 59.87 13.44
CA LYS A 350 -47.42 59.56 14.47
C LYS A 350 -48.00 59.87 15.86
N ASP A 351 -49.05 59.13 16.22
CA ASP A 351 -49.82 59.30 17.46
C ASP A 351 -49.58 58.19 18.49
N TYR A 352 -48.75 57.20 18.16
CA TYR A 352 -48.44 56.11 19.08
C TYR A 352 -47.36 56.50 20.08
N THR A 353 -47.78 56.79 21.31
CA THR A 353 -46.89 57.27 22.36
C THR A 353 -45.93 56.18 22.86
N ALA A 354 -46.27 54.90 22.81
CA ALA A 354 -45.36 53.82 23.23
C ALA A 354 -44.27 53.49 22.19
N ALA A 355 -44.21 54.24 21.07
CA ALA A 355 -43.19 54.04 20.04
C ALA A 355 -41.81 54.48 20.50
N GLY A 356 -40.78 53.79 20.03
CA GLY A 356 -39.40 54.16 20.28
C GLY A 356 -38.38 53.17 19.75
N PHE A 357 -37.12 53.51 19.95
CA PHE A 357 -35.98 52.71 19.51
C PHE A 357 -34.91 52.69 20.59
N SER A 358 -34.60 51.49 21.08
CA SER A 358 -33.53 51.27 22.05
C SER A 358 -32.48 50.32 21.49
N SER A 359 -31.21 50.70 21.60
CA SER A 359 -30.07 49.86 21.25
C SER A 359 -29.30 49.43 22.49
N PHE A 360 -28.60 48.31 22.40
CA PHE A 360 -28.01 47.62 23.56
C PHE A 360 -26.55 47.29 23.31
N GLN A 361 -25.67 47.79 24.18
CA GLN A 361 -24.27 47.34 24.22
C GLN A 361 -24.06 46.22 25.23
N LYS A 362 -24.87 46.21 26.29
CA LYS A 362 -24.90 45.16 27.31
C LYS A 362 -26.33 44.84 27.65
N ILE A 363 -26.61 43.56 27.89
CA ILE A 363 -27.94 43.07 28.27
C ILE A 363 -27.84 42.32 29.58
N ARG A 364 -28.83 42.48 30.45
CA ARG A 364 -28.81 41.83 31.75
C ARG A 364 -29.15 40.35 31.63
N ILE A 365 -28.41 39.50 32.31
CA ILE A 365 -28.59 38.05 32.26
C ILE A 365 -28.64 37.48 33.68
N ASP A 366 -29.56 36.54 33.90
CA ASP A 366 -29.55 35.69 35.08
C ASP A 366 -28.76 34.41 34.75
N LEU A 367 -27.59 34.26 35.37
CA LEU A 367 -26.69 33.13 35.12
C LEU A 367 -27.21 31.81 35.70
N ALA A 368 -28.15 31.84 36.66
CA ALA A 368 -28.73 30.64 37.23
C ALA A 368 -29.79 30.04 36.30
N SER A 369 -30.68 30.88 35.75
CA SER A 369 -31.71 30.45 34.81
C SER A 369 -31.28 30.49 33.34
N MET A 370 -30.13 31.11 33.04
CA MET A 370 -29.66 31.41 31.69
C MET A 370 -30.67 32.20 30.85
N GLN A 371 -31.38 33.14 31.49
CA GLN A 371 -32.39 34.00 30.86
C GLN A 371 -31.97 35.46 30.82
N ILE A 372 -32.34 36.15 29.74
CA ILE A 372 -32.11 37.60 29.60
C ILE A 372 -33.23 38.35 30.32
N ILE A 373 -32.88 39.29 31.18
CA ILE A 373 -33.83 40.17 31.88
C ILE A 373 -34.17 41.33 30.94
N THR A 374 -35.27 41.19 30.21
CA THR A 374 -35.63 42.10 29.10
C THR A 374 -35.98 43.52 29.53
N THR A 375 -36.40 43.70 30.78
CA THR A 375 -36.86 44.97 31.34
C THR A 375 -35.73 45.82 31.92
N ASP A 376 -34.51 45.29 32.04
CA ASP A 376 -33.38 46.06 32.54
C ASP A 376 -32.74 46.88 31.40
N LEU A 377 -32.86 48.19 31.51
CA LEU A 377 -32.42 49.17 30.52
C LEU A 377 -31.17 49.94 30.94
N GLN A 378 -30.44 49.50 31.98
CA GLN A 378 -29.31 50.26 32.55
C GLN A 378 -28.24 50.62 31.51
N PHE A 379 -27.96 49.73 30.56
CA PHE A 379 -26.99 49.93 29.47
C PHE A 379 -27.65 50.05 28.08
N ALA A 380 -28.95 50.33 28.05
CA ALA A 380 -29.67 50.61 26.82
C ALA A 380 -29.55 52.10 26.45
N ARG A 381 -29.45 52.38 25.15
CA ARG A 381 -29.48 53.74 24.62
C ARG A 381 -30.75 53.93 23.79
N THR A 382 -31.63 54.81 24.24
CA THR A 382 -32.84 55.18 23.50
C THR A 382 -32.52 56.35 22.58
N SER A 383 -32.63 56.16 21.27
CA SER A 383 -32.34 57.21 20.28
C SER A 383 -33.59 58.00 19.88
N GLU A 384 -34.76 57.35 19.92
CA GLU A 384 -36.04 57.95 19.55
C GLU A 384 -37.16 57.43 20.47
N GLY A 385 -38.11 58.28 20.80
CA GLY A 385 -39.34 57.90 21.50
C GLY A 385 -39.14 57.35 22.92
N HIS A 386 -39.98 56.40 23.31
CA HIS A 386 -39.94 55.75 24.62
C HIS A 386 -38.93 54.60 24.65
N PRO A 387 -38.31 54.31 25.82
CA PRO A 387 -37.43 53.18 25.96
C PRO A 387 -38.15 51.86 25.68
N VAL A 388 -37.61 51.07 24.76
CA VAL A 388 -38.17 49.78 24.35
C VAL A 388 -37.39 48.65 25.03
N PRO A 389 -38.05 47.76 25.79
CA PRO A 389 -37.41 46.60 26.41
C PRO A 389 -36.66 45.71 25.41
N PHE A 390 -35.63 45.01 25.89
CA PHE A 390 -34.89 44.07 25.07
C PHE A 390 -35.78 42.92 24.57
N ALA A 391 -35.49 42.38 23.38
CA ALA A 391 -36.29 41.32 22.74
C ALA A 391 -37.75 41.69 22.40
N THR A 392 -38.04 42.99 22.33
CA THR A 392 -39.36 43.52 21.99
C THR A 392 -39.33 44.18 20.61
N ALA A 393 -40.31 43.86 19.78
CA ALA A 393 -40.56 44.52 18.50
C ALA A 393 -42.07 44.73 18.37
N GLY A 394 -42.48 45.87 17.83
CA GLY A 394 -43.90 46.12 17.58
C GLY A 394 -44.20 47.31 16.70
N ASP A 395 -45.48 47.49 16.38
CA ASP A 395 -46.01 48.62 15.62
C ASP A 395 -47.44 48.95 16.06
N CYS A 396 -47.93 50.12 15.63
CA CYS A 396 -49.25 50.63 15.97
C CYS A 396 -50.29 50.36 14.86
N TYR A 397 -50.81 49.12 14.81
CA TYR A 397 -51.93 48.66 13.97
C TYR A 397 -51.60 48.21 12.54
N SER A 398 -51.51 46.89 12.36
CA SER A 398 -51.75 46.21 11.10
C SER A 398 -52.83 45.13 11.31
N ALA A 399 -54.04 45.33 10.80
CA ALA A 399 -54.99 44.21 10.62
C ALA A 399 -54.57 43.33 9.42
N ALA A 400 -53.74 43.87 8.54
CA ALA A 400 -53.04 43.16 7.48
C ALA A 400 -51.76 42.47 7.98
N LYS A 401 -51.25 41.49 7.21
CA LYS A 401 -49.99 40.79 7.49
C LYS A 401 -48.77 41.66 7.15
N CYS A 402 -48.47 42.64 8.00
CA CYS A 402 -47.48 43.69 7.72
C CYS A 402 -46.65 44.09 8.96
N PRO A 403 -45.83 43.19 9.54
CA PRO A 403 -45.04 43.56 10.71
C PRO A 403 -44.06 44.70 10.38
N GLN A 404 -44.14 45.81 11.10
CA GLN A 404 -43.24 46.95 10.93
C GLN A 404 -42.24 47.07 12.06
N GLY A 405 -42.54 46.65 13.30
CA GLY A 405 -41.57 46.66 14.40
C GLY A 405 -40.37 45.74 14.15
N ARG A 406 -39.21 46.08 14.70
CA ARG A 406 -37.97 45.31 14.46
C ARG A 406 -37.22 45.02 15.76
N PHE A 407 -36.63 43.85 15.82
CA PHE A 407 -35.70 43.44 16.86
C PHE A 407 -34.54 42.69 16.24
N SER A 408 -33.33 42.97 16.72
CA SER A 408 -32.11 42.29 16.31
C SER A 408 -31.23 42.00 17.51
N ILE A 409 -30.65 40.81 17.54
CA ILE A 409 -29.59 40.42 18.48
C ILE A 409 -28.50 39.63 17.75
N ASN A 410 -27.26 40.01 18.00
CA ASN A 410 -26.07 39.29 17.57
C ASN A 410 -25.24 38.87 18.80
N LEU A 411 -25.18 37.55 19.04
CA LEU A 411 -24.44 36.95 20.14
C LEU A 411 -23.04 36.48 19.73
N TYR A 412 -22.62 36.72 18.49
CA TYR A 412 -21.32 36.31 17.99
C TYR A 412 -20.17 36.85 18.86
N GLY A 413 -19.25 35.97 19.23
CA GLY A 413 -18.09 36.31 20.08
C GLY A 413 -18.38 36.33 21.58
N THR A 414 -19.63 36.11 22.01
CA THR A 414 -19.98 36.01 23.44
C THR A 414 -19.81 34.60 24.02
N GLY A 415 -19.69 33.59 23.16
CA GLY A 415 -19.64 32.18 23.57
C GLY A 415 -21.02 31.60 23.93
N LEU A 416 -22.09 32.37 23.75
CA LEU A 416 -23.47 31.96 23.97
C LEU A 416 -24.25 31.93 22.65
N SER A 417 -25.17 30.97 22.55
CA SER A 417 -26.11 30.84 21.44
C SER A 417 -27.53 30.73 21.98
N LEU A 418 -28.52 31.11 21.16
CA LEU A 418 -29.92 30.96 21.56
C LEU A 418 -30.31 29.48 21.53
N THR A 419 -31.03 29.05 22.56
CA THR A 419 -31.60 27.69 22.60
C THR A 419 -32.66 27.53 21.51
N GLU A 420 -32.76 26.33 20.94
CA GLU A 420 -33.81 25.99 19.96
C GLU A 420 -35.21 26.16 20.54
N SER A 421 -35.35 26.01 21.87
CA SER A 421 -36.61 26.19 22.59
C SER A 421 -37.03 27.66 22.77
N ALA A 422 -36.18 28.63 22.44
CA ALA A 422 -36.50 30.04 22.58
C ALA A 422 -37.66 30.43 21.65
N ARG A 423 -38.72 31.04 22.17
CA ARG A 423 -39.89 31.44 21.39
C ARG A 423 -40.25 32.89 21.68
N TRP A 424 -40.68 33.61 20.64
CA TRP A 424 -41.25 34.94 20.77
C TRP A 424 -42.77 34.79 20.86
N ILE A 425 -43.35 35.42 21.85
CA ILE A 425 -44.79 35.37 22.10
C ILE A 425 -45.40 36.56 21.37
N SER A 426 -46.24 36.26 20.38
CA SER A 426 -47.04 37.29 19.70
C SER A 426 -48.21 37.68 20.59
N GLN A 427 -48.39 38.98 20.84
CA GLN A 427 -49.47 39.50 21.67
C GLN A 427 -50.35 40.45 20.84
N GLY A 428 -51.68 40.31 20.94
CA GLY A 428 -52.67 41.14 20.22
C GLY A 428 -53.58 40.34 19.27
N ASN A 429 -54.69 40.96 18.82
CA ASN A 429 -55.75 40.30 18.05
C ASN A 429 -55.37 39.93 16.61
N TYR A 430 -54.41 40.64 16.00
CA TYR A 430 -53.96 40.44 14.61
C TYR A 430 -52.43 40.34 14.52
N ALA A 431 -51.80 39.73 15.53
CA ALA A 431 -50.35 39.69 15.62
C ALA A 431 -49.72 38.77 14.55
N VAL A 432 -48.75 39.29 13.81
CA VAL A 432 -48.02 38.57 12.75
C VAL A 432 -46.53 38.76 12.96
N SER A 433 -45.76 37.70 13.12
CA SER A 433 -44.31 37.81 13.29
C SER A 433 -43.53 37.07 12.22
N ASN A 434 -42.37 37.61 11.86
CA ASN A 434 -41.38 36.97 11.01
C ASN A 434 -40.06 36.88 11.76
N ILE A 435 -39.61 35.67 12.06
CA ILE A 435 -38.43 35.43 12.91
C ILE A 435 -37.42 34.64 12.11
N LYS A 436 -36.25 35.22 11.90
CA LYS A 436 -35.10 34.57 11.30
C LYS A 436 -34.09 34.26 12.38
N LYS A 437 -33.81 32.97 12.57
CA LYS A 437 -32.82 32.48 13.53
C LYS A 437 -31.62 31.87 12.83
N SER A 438 -30.47 32.16 13.38
CA SER A 438 -29.18 31.56 13.07
C SER A 438 -28.52 31.18 14.40
N PRO A 439 -27.55 30.24 14.42
CA PRO A 439 -26.84 29.89 15.65
C PRO A 439 -26.29 31.09 16.42
N ASP A 440 -25.86 32.14 15.71
CA ASP A 440 -25.18 33.31 16.28
C ASP A 440 -26.00 34.61 16.28
N TRP A 441 -27.13 34.65 15.56
CA TRP A 441 -27.92 35.88 15.39
C TRP A 441 -29.42 35.60 15.27
N VAL A 442 -30.23 36.54 15.73
CA VAL A 442 -31.69 36.53 15.51
C VAL A 442 -32.19 37.90 15.09
N PHE A 443 -33.05 37.91 14.08
CA PHE A 443 -33.81 39.08 13.66
C PHE A 443 -35.29 38.73 13.69
N ALA A 444 -36.10 39.60 14.30
CA ALA A 444 -37.54 39.44 14.38
C ALA A 444 -38.25 40.72 13.94
N GLU A 445 -39.33 40.56 13.16
CA GLU A 445 -40.28 41.61 12.81
C GLU A 445 -41.65 41.26 13.43
N ALA A 446 -42.31 42.19 14.12
CA ALA A 446 -43.61 41.96 14.77
C ALA A 446 -44.44 43.25 14.97
N PRO A 447 -45.79 43.19 15.07
CA PRO A 447 -46.67 44.23 15.60
C PRO A 447 -46.83 44.13 17.13
N LEU A 448 -47.24 45.23 17.79
CA LEU A 448 -47.36 45.30 19.25
C LEU A 448 -48.79 45.03 19.74
N SER A 449 -48.89 44.41 20.91
CA SER A 449 -50.05 44.41 21.80
C SER A 449 -50.29 45.78 22.43
N GLN A 450 -51.56 46.21 22.50
CA GLN A 450 -51.99 47.16 23.53
C GLN A 450 -52.39 46.36 24.77
N GLU A 451 -51.76 46.66 25.91
CA GLU A 451 -52.51 46.80 27.17
C GLU A 451 -52.84 48.29 27.34
N GLN A 452 -54.09 48.60 27.67
CA GLN A 452 -54.43 49.82 28.39
C GLN A 452 -55.41 49.49 29.54
N PRO A 453 -55.39 50.28 30.63
CA PRO A 453 -55.73 49.82 31.97
C PRO A 453 -57.11 50.31 32.44
N SER A 454 -57.73 49.57 33.38
CA SER A 454 -58.58 50.16 34.44
C SER A 454 -58.94 49.11 35.51
N GLU A 455 -58.33 49.28 36.68
CA GLU A 455 -59.00 49.42 37.98
C GLU A 455 -60.22 48.55 38.39
N TRP A 456 -60.05 47.90 39.55
CA TRP A 456 -61.02 47.53 40.60
C TRP A 456 -61.96 46.34 40.34
N ALA A 457 -61.62 45.20 40.96
CA ALA A 457 -62.41 44.56 42.02
C ALA A 457 -61.49 43.69 42.90
#